data_AF-A0A8T4EIH4-F1
#
_entry.id   AF-A0A8T4EIH4-F1
#
_cell.length_a   1.000
_cell.length_b   1.000
_cell.length_c   1.000
_cell.angle_alpha   90.00
_cell.angle_beta   90.00
_cell.angle_gamma   90.00
#
_symmetry.space_group_name_H-M   'P 1'
#
loop_
_entity.id
_entity.type
_entity.pdbx_description
1 polymer ?
#
loop_
_entity_poly.entity_id
_entity_poly.type
_entity_poly.pdbx_seq_one_letter_code
_entity_poly.pdbx_strand_id
1 'polypeptide(L)'
;MIVVPITFKYVQIAKYSRDGAVLHIVFSDGSKDLALERSADYGNVEEFTNKVIEDVRTAVKQKNQQNSSEVLGNVVAIRFTEDEEELFERLAIAFGRIKEEIRKAKTAKTAQNYLQTISNLQGAVFNLN
;
A
#
# COMPACT_ATOMS: atom_id res chain seq x y z
N MET A 1 -25.01 1.00 -11.67
CA MET A 1 -23.89 1.48 -10.84
C MET A 1 -23.39 0.30 -10.02
N ILE A 2 -22.13 -0.09 -10.20
CA ILE A 2 -21.52 -1.17 -9.41
C ILE A 2 -20.77 -0.50 -8.26
N VAL A 3 -21.09 -0.85 -7.02
CA VAL A 3 -20.36 -0.36 -5.83
C VAL A 3 -19.39 -1.45 -5.41
N VAL A 4 -18.10 -1.13 -5.38
CA VAL A 4 -17.05 -2.07 -4.96
C VAL A 4 -16.53 -1.63 -3.60
N PRO A 5 -16.70 -2.45 -2.54
CA PRO A 5 -16.12 -2.15 -1.24
C PRO A 5 -14.60 -2.40 -1.27
N ILE A 6 -13.82 -1.52 -0.67
CA ILE A 6 -12.38 -1.71 -0.50
C ILE A 6 -12.03 -1.76 0.99
N THR A 7 -11.33 -2.82 1.40
CA THR A 7 -10.79 -2.98 2.75
C THR A 7 -9.29 -3.20 2.68
N PHE A 8 -8.50 -2.31 3.26
CA PHE A 8 -7.06 -2.51 3.37
C PHE A 8 -6.76 -3.52 4.49
N LYS A 9 -5.81 -4.43 4.26
CA LYS A 9 -5.43 -5.47 5.23
C LYS A 9 -4.10 -5.16 5.88
N TYR A 10 -3.05 -5.09 5.06
CA TYR A 10 -1.70 -4.85 5.54
C TYR A 10 -0.80 -4.29 4.44
N VAL A 11 0.32 -3.72 4.87
CA VAL A 11 1.43 -3.32 4.02
C VAL A 11 2.64 -4.15 4.42
N GLN A 12 3.33 -4.73 3.43
CA GLN A 12 4.55 -5.48 3.64
C GLN A 12 5.72 -4.82 2.92
N ILE A 13 6.89 -4.79 3.55
CA ILE A 13 8.13 -4.41 2.85
C ILE A 13 8.62 -5.63 2.06
N ALA A 14 8.35 -5.67 0.76
CA ALA A 14 8.75 -6.77 -0.11
C ALA A 14 10.26 -6.74 -0.39
N LYS A 15 10.78 -5.53 -0.66
CA LYS A 15 12.21 -5.35 -0.94
C LYS A 15 12.69 -4.03 -0.37
N TYR A 16 13.91 -4.04 0.17
CA TYR A 16 14.59 -2.83 0.60
C TYR A 16 15.82 -2.57 -0.28
N SER A 17 16.10 -1.30 -0.53
CA SER A 17 17.31 -0.80 -1.17
C SER A 17 17.77 0.50 -0.48
N ARG A 18 18.95 1.02 -0.82
CA ARG A 18 19.41 2.32 -0.28
C ARG A 18 18.57 3.50 -0.77
N ASP A 19 17.89 3.35 -1.90
CA ASP A 19 17.18 4.42 -2.59
C ASP A 19 15.67 4.40 -2.35
N GLY A 20 15.13 3.28 -1.86
CA GLY A 20 13.72 3.13 -1.52
C GLY A 20 13.39 1.77 -0.91
N ALA A 21 12.09 1.53 -0.73
CA ALA A 21 11.56 0.20 -0.48
C ALA A 21 10.43 -0.11 -1.46
N VAL A 22 10.31 -1.37 -1.86
CA VAL A 22 9.13 -1.87 -2.56
C VAL A 22 8.16 -2.35 -1.50
N LEU A 23 6.99 -1.71 -1.48
CA LEU A 23 5.88 -2.04 -0.60
C LEU A 23 4.87 -2.89 -1.36
N HIS A 24 4.44 -3.96 -0.71
CA HIS A 24 3.37 -4.84 -1.15
C HIS A 24 2.15 -4.54 -0.30
N ILE A 25 1.19 -3.83 -0.89
CA ILE A 25 -0.01 -3.33 -0.24
C ILE A 25 -1.16 -4.28 -0.57
N VAL A 26 -1.73 -4.91 0.46
CA VAL A 26 -2.78 -5.93 0.30
C VAL A 26 -4.11 -5.37 0.76
N PHE A 27 -5.12 -5.51 -0.10
CA PHE A 27 -6.48 -5.02 0.10
C PHE A 27 -7.49 -5.99 -0.52
N SER A 28 -8.73 -5.98 -0.04
CA SER A 28 -9.84 -6.77 -0.57
C SER A 28 -10.81 -5.88 -1.33
N ASP A 29 -11.33 -6.35 -2.46
CA ASP A 29 -12.43 -5.72 -3.21
C ASP A 29 -13.81 -6.28 -2.84
N GLY A 30 -13.90 -6.96 -1.68
CA GLY A 30 -15.10 -7.67 -1.21
C GLY A 30 -15.29 -9.05 -1.81
N SER A 31 -14.63 -9.37 -2.93
CA SER A 31 -14.70 -10.69 -3.57
C SER A 31 -13.38 -11.45 -3.48
N LYS A 32 -12.24 -10.75 -3.60
CA LYS A 32 -10.91 -11.35 -3.50
C LYS A 32 -9.89 -10.38 -2.95
N ASP A 33 -8.82 -10.96 -2.41
CA ASP A 33 -7.62 -10.21 -2.05
C ASP A 33 -6.86 -9.81 -3.32
N LEU A 34 -6.37 -8.58 -3.28
CA LEU A 34 -5.59 -7.93 -4.31
C LEU A 34 -4.35 -7.33 -3.69
N ALA A 35 -3.35 -7.19 -4.53
CA ALA A 35 -2.05 -6.68 -4.18
C ALA A 35 -1.65 -5.57 -5.14
N LEU A 36 -1.09 -4.50 -4.59
CA LEU A 36 -0.44 -3.44 -5.34
C LEU A 36 1.01 -3.35 -4.87
N GLU A 37 1.95 -3.44 -5.80
CA GLU A 37 3.35 -3.13 -5.53
C GLU A 37 3.65 -1.67 -5.87
N ARG A 38 4.27 -0.97 -4.92
CA ARG A 38 4.73 0.40 -5.10
C ARG A 38 6.09 0.62 -4.48
N SER A 39 6.97 1.24 -5.26
CA SER A 39 8.21 1.80 -4.73
C SER A 39 7.86 3.03 -3.90
N ALA A 40 8.13 2.95 -2.61
CA ALA A 40 8.13 4.09 -1.72
C ALA A 40 9.51 4.73 -1.78
N ASP A 41 9.55 5.99 -2.23
CA ASP A 41 10.67 6.88 -1.94
C ASP A 41 10.53 7.45 -0.52
N TYR A 42 11.62 7.98 0.03
CA TYR A 42 11.65 8.47 1.41
C TYR A 42 11.02 9.84 1.61
N GLY A 43 10.22 10.29 0.63
CA GLY A 43 9.64 11.62 0.55
C GLY A 43 8.50 11.85 1.55
N ASN A 44 7.47 12.52 1.08
CA ASN A 44 6.32 12.91 1.89
C ASN A 44 5.36 11.71 2.07
N VAL A 45 5.11 11.34 3.33
CA VAL A 45 4.24 10.21 3.68
C VAL A 45 2.80 10.47 3.27
N GLU A 46 2.31 11.70 3.39
CA GLU A 46 0.94 12.05 3.03
C GLU A 46 0.72 11.97 1.52
N GLU A 47 1.65 12.51 0.73
CA GLU A 47 1.61 12.40 -0.74
C GLU A 47 1.66 10.93 -1.19
N PHE A 48 2.53 10.13 -0.57
CA PHE A 48 2.61 8.70 -0.86
C PHE A 48 1.30 7.98 -0.51
N THR A 49 0.69 8.31 0.63
CA THR A 49 -0.59 7.74 1.07
C THR A 49 -1.71 8.06 0.08
N ASN A 50 -1.84 9.33 -0.31
CA ASN A 50 -2.81 9.78 -1.31
C ASN A 50 -2.63 9.04 -2.64
N LYS A 51 -1.39 8.93 -3.11
CA LYS A 51 -1.06 8.23 -4.35
C LYS A 51 -1.44 6.74 -4.29
N VAL A 52 -1.17 6.06 -3.17
CA VAL A 52 -1.56 4.67 -2.98
C VAL A 52 -3.08 4.51 -3.03
N ILE A 53 -3.84 5.40 -2.38
CA ILE A 53 -5.30 5.36 -2.40
C ILE A 53 -5.81 5.55 -3.84
N GLU A 54 -5.29 6.54 -4.57
CA GLU A 54 -5.66 6.78 -5.97
C GLU A 54 -5.30 5.60 -6.90
N ASP A 55 -4.13 5.01 -6.70
CA ASP A 55 -3.68 3.83 -7.45
C ASP A 55 -4.60 2.63 -7.21
N VAL A 56 -4.97 2.37 -5.96
CA VAL A 56 -5.93 1.32 -5.59
C VAL A 56 -7.29 1.59 -6.22
N ARG A 57 -7.77 2.84 -6.17
CA ARG A 57 -9.03 3.25 -6.82
C ARG A 57 -8.99 2.96 -8.33
N THR A 58 -7.89 3.33 -8.98
CA THR A 58 -7.70 3.16 -10.42
C THR A 58 -7.61 1.69 -10.81
N ALA A 59 -6.84 0.89 -10.07
CA ALA A 59 -6.67 -0.54 -10.33
C ALA A 59 -8.00 -1.31 -10.20
N VAL A 60 -8.79 -1.00 -9.18
CA VAL A 60 -10.11 -1.62 -8.98
C VAL A 60 -11.09 -1.22 -10.07
N LYS A 61 -11.11 0.06 -10.49
CA LYS A 61 -11.94 0.51 -11.62
C LYS A 61 -11.59 -0.20 -12.92
N GLN A 62 -10.30 -0.23 -13.28
CA GLN A 62 -9.84 -0.85 -14.53
C GLN A 62 -10.19 -2.34 -14.59
N LYS A 63 -9.93 -3.07 -13.50
CA LYS A 63 -10.26 -4.49 -13.41
C LYS A 63 -11.75 -4.77 -13.59
N ASN A 64 -12.62 -3.96 -12.98
CA ASN A 64 -14.07 -4.16 -13.08
C ASN A 64 -14.62 -3.72 -14.45
N GLN A 65 -14.00 -2.72 -15.09
CA GLN A 65 -14.32 -2.33 -16.46
C GLN A 65 -13.90 -3.38 -17.49
N GLN A 66 -12.75 -4.04 -17.33
CA GLN A 66 -12.29 -5.10 -18.24
C GLN A 66 -13.19 -6.35 -18.22
N ASN A 67 -13.81 -6.65 -17.07
CA ASN A 67 -14.74 -7.78 -16.94
C ASN A 67 -16.16 -7.47 -17.45
N SER A 68 -16.46 -6.22 -17.79
CA SER A 68 -17.77 -5.83 -18.33
C SER A 68 -17.67 -5.69 -19.86
N SER A 69 -18.09 -6.73 -20.58
CA SER A 69 -18.06 -6.80 -22.06
C SER A 69 -18.98 -5.81 -22.80
N GLU A 70 -19.47 -4.76 -22.17
CA GLU A 70 -20.40 -3.81 -22.79
C GLU A 70 -19.91 -2.36 -22.68
N VAL A 71 -19.71 -1.79 -23.87
CA VAL A 71 -19.13 -0.48 -24.20
C VAL A 71 -19.96 0.72 -23.67
N LEU A 72 -20.98 0.52 -22.84
CA LEU A 72 -21.87 1.60 -22.39
C LEU A 72 -22.27 1.46 -20.91
N GLY A 73 -21.81 2.40 -20.07
CA GLY A 73 -22.62 2.89 -18.94
C GLY A 73 -22.36 2.36 -17.53
N ASN A 74 -21.43 1.43 -17.29
CA ASN A 74 -21.16 0.97 -15.92
C ASN A 74 -20.24 1.91 -15.14
N VAL A 75 -20.85 2.91 -14.48
CA VAL A 75 -20.18 3.70 -13.43
C VAL A 75 -19.84 2.76 -12.27
N VAL A 76 -18.54 2.53 -12.07
CA VAL A 76 -17.98 1.81 -10.91
C VAL A 76 -17.72 2.84 -9.81
N ALA A 77 -18.55 2.81 -8.78
CA ALA A 77 -18.36 3.57 -7.57
C ALA A 77 -17.48 2.76 -6.60
N ILE A 78 -16.47 3.40 -6.04
CA ILE A 78 -15.59 2.79 -5.03
C ILE A 78 -16.03 3.32 -3.68
N ARG A 79 -16.16 2.42 -2.71
CA ARG A 79 -16.46 2.78 -1.34
C ARG A 79 -15.46 2.09 -0.42
N PHE A 80 -14.74 2.85 0.41
CA PHE A 80 -13.97 2.23 1.48
C PHE A 80 -14.93 1.73 2.55
N THR A 81 -14.64 0.56 3.13
CA THR A 81 -15.47 0.00 4.19
C THR A 81 -15.40 0.81 5.48
N GLU A 82 -14.32 1.56 5.65
CA GLU A 82 -14.06 2.46 6.76
C GLU A 82 -14.24 3.93 6.30
N ASP A 83 -14.27 4.86 7.26
CA ASP A 83 -14.23 6.28 6.96
C ASP A 83 -12.93 6.64 6.22
N GLU A 84 -13.01 7.51 5.21
CA GLU A 84 -11.85 7.83 4.38
C GLU A 84 -10.76 8.57 5.18
N GLU A 85 -11.13 9.41 6.14
CA GLU A 85 -10.16 10.13 6.98
C GLU A 85 -9.45 9.17 7.94
N GLU A 86 -10.21 8.27 8.57
CA GLU A 86 -9.65 7.26 9.48
C GLU A 86 -8.70 6.30 8.74
N LEU A 87 -9.10 5.83 7.55
CA LEU A 87 -8.25 4.99 6.72
C LEU A 87 -6.97 5.72 6.29
N PHE A 88 -7.09 6.99 5.90
CA PHE A 88 -5.95 7.81 5.54
C PHE A 88 -4.96 7.93 6.71
N GLU A 89 -5.45 8.20 7.91
CA GLU A 89 -4.62 8.31 9.12
C GLU A 89 -3.89 6.98 9.42
N ARG A 90 -4.59 5.84 9.36
CA ARG A 90 -3.98 4.51 9.59
C ARG A 90 -2.88 4.20 8.57
N LEU A 91 -3.13 4.49 7.30
CA LEU A 91 -2.14 4.31 6.24
C LEU A 91 -0.93 5.23 6.43
N ALA A 92 -1.17 6.51 6.75
CA ALA A 92 -0.10 7.47 7.02
C ALA A 92 0.75 7.03 8.22
N ILE A 93 0.14 6.51 9.29
CA ILE A 93 0.85 5.94 10.45
C ILE A 93 1.68 4.73 10.01
N ALA A 94 1.12 3.80 9.24
CA ALA A 94 1.84 2.61 8.77
C ALA A 94 3.04 2.98 7.89
N PHE A 95 2.85 3.87 6.91
CA PHE A 95 3.94 4.35 6.07
C PHE A 95 4.96 5.18 6.83
N GLY A 96 4.55 5.94 7.85
CA GLY A 96 5.45 6.63 8.77
C GLY A 96 6.34 5.66 9.54
N ARG A 97 5.77 4.56 10.05
CA ARG A 97 6.55 3.50 10.72
C ARG A 97 7.52 2.82 9.77
N ILE A 98 7.08 2.49 8.55
CA ILE A 98 7.94 1.93 7.50
C ILE A 98 9.11 2.86 7.19
N LYS A 99 8.84 4.16 7.04
CA LYS A 99 9.86 5.18 6.79
C LYS A 99 10.89 5.23 7.92
N GLU A 100 10.46 5.17 9.17
CA GLU A 100 11.36 5.16 10.32
C GLU A 100 12.22 3.89 10.40
N GLU A 101 11.64 2.71 10.17
CA GLU A 101 12.39 1.44 10.15
C GLU A 101 13.45 1.44 9.05
N ILE A 102 13.11 1.94 7.87
CA ILE A 102 14.06 2.13 6.77
C ILE A 102 15.15 3.14 7.15
N ARG A 103 14.80 4.26 7.80
CA ARG A 103 15.75 5.27 8.25
C ARG A 103 16.77 4.67 9.23
N LYS A 104 16.32 3.84 10.17
CA LYS A 104 17.20 3.09 11.09
C LYS A 104 18.12 2.12 10.33
N ALA A 105 17.63 1.47 9.28
CA ALA A 105 18.45 0.62 8.42
C ALA A 105 19.61 1.38 7.76
N LYS A 106 19.35 2.61 7.30
CA LYS A 106 20.36 3.47 6.68
C LYS A 106 21.46 3.91 7.63
N THR A 107 21.17 4.05 8.93
CA THR A 107 22.13 4.53 9.93
C THR A 107 22.95 3.41 10.56
N ALA A 108 22.74 2.15 10.18
CA ALA A 108 23.51 1.01 10.67
C ALA A 108 25.00 1.15 10.30
N LYS A 109 25.87 1.25 11.32
CA LYS A 109 27.29 1.59 11.16
C LYS A 109 28.20 0.41 10.82
N THR A 110 27.74 -0.83 11.00
CA THR A 110 28.51 -2.05 10.74
C THR A 110 27.83 -2.92 9.70
N ALA A 111 28.60 -3.58 8.84
CA ALA A 111 28.07 -4.45 7.78
C ALA A 111 27.19 -5.60 8.34
N GLN A 112 27.56 -6.13 9.51
CA GLN A 112 26.83 -7.20 10.17
C GLN A 112 25.48 -6.73 10.72
N ASN A 113 25.43 -5.53 11.35
CA ASN A 113 24.16 -4.94 11.76
C ASN A 113 23.31 -4.57 10.54
N TYR A 114 23.91 -4.07 9.47
CA TYR A 114 23.20 -3.69 8.25
C TYR A 114 22.47 -4.87 7.60
N LEU A 115 23.16 -6.01 7.41
CA LEU A 115 22.55 -7.21 6.84
C LEU A 115 21.44 -7.77 7.72
N GLN A 116 21.63 -7.79 9.05
CA GLN A 116 20.61 -8.22 9.99
C GLN A 116 19.38 -7.29 9.95
N THR A 117 19.58 -5.97 9.89
CA THR A 117 18.48 -5.01 9.81
C THR A 117 17.71 -5.15 8.49
N ILE A 118 18.39 -5.37 7.37
CA ILE A 118 17.73 -5.65 6.08
C ILE A 118 16.90 -6.93 6.15
N SER A 119 17.46 -8.00 6.71
CA SER A 119 16.76 -9.28 6.83
C SER A 119 15.50 -9.17 7.69
N ASN A 120 15.51 -8.30 8.70
CA ASN A 120 14.35 -8.07 9.56
C ASN A 120 13.31 -7.14 8.90
N LEU A 121 13.76 -6.20 8.06
CA LEU A 121 12.91 -5.29 7.31
C LEU A 121 12.18 -5.98 6.17
N GLN A 122 12.88 -6.81 5.41
CA GLN A 122 12.30 -7.56 4.31
C GLN A 122 11.34 -8.60 4.87
N GLY A 123 10.07 -8.51 4.49
CA GLY A 123 9.01 -9.32 5.06
C GLY A 123 8.32 -8.71 6.28
N ALA A 124 8.74 -7.53 6.75
CA ALA A 124 8.02 -6.83 7.82
C ALA A 124 6.59 -6.49 7.36
N VAL A 125 5.60 -6.89 8.16
CA VAL A 125 4.17 -6.70 7.90
C VAL A 125 3.60 -5.67 8.89
N PHE A 126 2.91 -4.68 8.33
CA PHE A 126 2.21 -3.63 9.06
C PHE A 126 0.72 -3.82 8.82
N ASN A 127 0.04 -4.40 9.80
CA ASN A 127 -1.41 -4.60 9.77
C ASN A 127 -2.14 -3.26 9.92
N LEU A 128 -3.27 -3.13 9.22
CA LEU A 128 -4.12 -1.92 9.21
C LEU A 128 -5.45 -2.11 9.96
N ASN A 129 -5.59 -3.26 10.64
CA ASN A 129 -6.73 -3.62 11.50
C ASN A 129 -6.79 -2.77 12.77
#